data_AF-A0A8D8N2D1-F1
#
_entry.id   AF-A0A8D8N2D1-F1
#
_cell.length_a   1.000
_cell.length_b   1.000
_cell.length_c   1.000
_cell.angle_alpha   90.00
_cell.angle_beta   90.00
_cell.angle_gamma   90.00
#
_symmetry.space_group_name_H-M   'P 1'
#
loop_
_entity.id
_entity.type
_entity.pdbx_description
1 polymer ?
#
loop_
_entity_poly.entity_id
_entity_poly.type
_entity_poly.pdbx_seq_one_letter_code
_entity_poly.pdbx_strand_id
1 'polypeptide(L)'
;LNGGTTIPNGRHHHNGINGHNGVGNGGVNGGLLNGGGMNGGLVTRGPGGLHEDLEFPPTTRTLSKKKQIVWMRPHDMCGRPQFRISPPGTPLTARELPEPVGPGDPSLLAALGCLSQLPRLLERVVPPEQTFDTSN
;
A
#
# COMPACT_ATOMS: atom_id res chain seq x y z
N LEU A 1 42.00 3.04 39.19
CA LEU A 1 40.56 2.91 39.50
C LEU A 1 39.95 1.99 38.45
N ASN A 2 39.30 0.92 38.94
CA ASN A 2 38.48 -0.11 38.27
C ASN A 2 37.87 0.31 36.92
N GLY A 3 37.79 -0.51 35.88
CA GLY A 3 37.33 -1.90 35.75
C GLY A 3 36.36 -1.87 34.54
N GLY A 4 36.17 -2.84 33.66
CA GLY A 4 36.46 -4.25 33.57
C GLY A 4 35.36 -4.81 32.67
N THR A 5 35.66 -5.65 31.68
CA THR A 5 34.66 -6.60 31.16
C THR A 5 35.36 -7.83 30.62
N THR A 6 34.92 -8.95 31.15
CA THR A 6 35.49 -10.29 31.13
C THR A 6 35.03 -11.09 29.92
N ILE A 7 35.95 -11.90 29.38
CA ILE A 7 35.66 -13.07 28.55
C ILE A 7 35.07 -14.18 29.43
N PRO A 8 34.16 -15.02 28.91
CA PRO A 8 34.10 -16.42 29.33
C PRO A 8 34.53 -17.37 28.22
N ASN A 9 35.41 -18.26 28.66
CA ASN A 9 35.99 -19.40 27.99
C ASN A 9 34.97 -20.56 27.91
N GLY A 10 35.19 -21.49 26.97
CA GLY A 10 34.24 -22.52 26.55
C GLY A 10 33.84 -23.61 27.55
N ARG A 11 32.83 -24.38 27.14
CA ARG A 11 32.54 -25.72 27.66
C ARG A 11 32.06 -26.62 26.51
N HIS A 12 32.90 -27.59 26.16
CA HIS A 12 32.55 -28.75 25.34
C HIS A 12 31.59 -29.67 26.09
N HIS A 13 30.56 -30.19 25.43
CA HIS A 13 30.01 -31.52 25.69
C HIS A 13 29.63 -32.17 24.36
N HIS A 14 30.18 -33.37 24.15
CA HIS A 14 29.96 -34.24 23.01
C HIS A 14 28.75 -35.16 23.21
N ASN A 15 28.16 -35.50 22.06
CA ASN A 15 27.56 -36.79 21.69
C ASN A 15 26.06 -37.04 21.96
N GLY A 16 25.38 -37.50 20.90
CA GLY A 16 24.02 -38.01 20.95
C GLY A 16 23.32 -38.06 19.59
N ILE A 17 23.88 -38.82 18.63
CA ILE A 17 23.13 -39.27 17.44
C ILE A 17 22.09 -40.31 17.90
N ASN A 18 20.84 -40.17 17.44
CA ASN A 18 20.03 -41.30 16.98
C ASN A 18 18.80 -40.78 16.20
N GLY A 19 18.76 -41.10 14.90
CA GLY A 19 17.53 -41.01 14.12
C GLY A 19 16.54 -42.12 14.51
N HIS A 20 15.28 -41.97 14.12
CA HIS A 20 14.40 -43.05 13.66
C HIS A 20 13.23 -42.47 12.87
N ASN A 21 12.95 -43.11 11.74
CA ASN A 21 11.88 -42.85 10.78
C ASN A 21 10.48 -43.00 11.40
N GLY A 22 9.51 -42.23 10.89
CA GLY A 22 8.09 -42.39 11.17
C GLY A 22 7.23 -41.73 10.10
N VAL A 23 6.91 -42.50 9.06
CA VAL A 23 6.00 -42.18 7.95
C VAL A 23 4.57 -42.01 8.48
N GLY A 24 3.86 -40.98 8.00
CA GLY A 24 2.44 -40.74 8.29
C GLY A 24 1.80 -39.84 7.24
N ASN A 25 1.30 -40.49 6.19
CA ASN A 25 0.63 -39.95 5.01
C ASN A 25 -0.73 -39.30 5.33
N GLY A 26 -1.13 -38.27 4.58
CA GLY A 26 -2.55 -37.94 4.39
C GLY A 26 -2.90 -36.46 4.26
N GLY A 27 -3.20 -36.02 3.02
CA GLY A 27 -4.15 -34.93 2.80
C GLY A 27 -3.70 -33.77 1.91
N VAL A 28 -3.47 -34.05 0.63
CA VAL A 28 -3.48 -33.03 -0.44
C VAL A 28 -4.87 -32.38 -0.56
N ASN A 29 -4.91 -31.05 -0.55
CA ASN A 29 -5.86 -30.22 -1.31
C ASN A 29 -5.07 -28.93 -1.63
N GLY A 30 -4.55 -28.68 -2.84
CA GLY A 30 -5.18 -28.94 -4.14
C GLY A 30 -6.11 -27.78 -4.47
N GLY A 31 -5.52 -26.62 -4.78
CA GLY A 31 -6.26 -25.41 -5.17
C GLY A 31 -5.36 -24.33 -5.79
N LEU A 32 -4.38 -24.74 -6.59
CA LEU A 32 -3.89 -23.89 -7.68
C LEU A 32 -4.82 -24.11 -8.88
N LEU A 33 -4.92 -23.07 -9.74
CA LEU A 33 -5.70 -22.90 -10.99
C LEU A 33 -6.77 -21.78 -10.80
N ASN A 34 -6.86 -20.72 -11.60
CA ASN A 34 -6.37 -20.47 -12.96
C ASN A 34 -6.63 -18.99 -13.40
N GLY A 35 -5.77 -18.47 -14.30
CA GLY A 35 -5.95 -17.26 -15.13
C GLY A 35 -5.78 -15.92 -14.40
N GLY A 36 -4.85 -15.01 -14.71
CA GLY A 36 -4.12 -14.73 -15.94
C GLY A 36 -4.24 -13.22 -16.19
N GLY A 37 -3.18 -12.44 -15.93
CA GLY A 37 -3.19 -10.99 -16.18
C GLY A 37 -2.24 -10.17 -15.31
N MET A 38 -1.01 -10.01 -15.79
CA MET A 38 -0.03 -8.94 -15.60
C MET A 38 -0.18 -7.91 -14.44
N ASN A 39 0.89 -7.83 -13.62
CA ASN A 39 1.35 -6.73 -12.75
C ASN A 39 0.59 -6.41 -11.45
N GLY A 40 1.22 -6.71 -10.30
CA GLY A 40 1.15 -5.90 -9.08
C GLY A 40 0.47 -6.51 -7.85
N GLY A 41 1.28 -6.98 -6.89
CA GLY A 41 0.93 -7.07 -5.46
C GLY A 41 -0.08 -8.14 -5.02
N LEU A 42 0.14 -8.73 -3.85
CA LEU A 42 -0.82 -9.62 -3.18
C LEU A 42 -2.07 -8.81 -2.80
N VAL A 43 -3.14 -8.92 -3.58
CA VAL A 43 -4.43 -8.25 -3.31
C VAL A 43 -5.07 -8.81 -2.04
N THR A 44 -4.77 -8.20 -0.90
CA THR A 44 -5.46 -8.52 0.36
C THR A 44 -6.80 -7.79 0.37
N ARG A 45 -7.89 -8.55 0.46
CA ARG A 45 -9.27 -8.03 0.51
C ARG A 45 -9.69 -7.87 1.97
N GLY A 46 -9.98 -6.63 2.37
CA GLY A 46 -10.61 -6.27 3.64
C GLY A 46 -12.13 -6.44 3.63
N PRO A 47 -12.83 -5.87 4.63
CA PRO A 47 -14.28 -5.93 4.74
C PRO A 47 -14.97 -5.47 3.45
N GLY A 48 -16.02 -6.17 3.04
CA GLY A 48 -16.73 -5.87 1.78
C GLY A 48 -15.93 -6.16 0.51
N GLY A 49 -14.79 -6.85 0.61
CA GLY A 49 -13.93 -7.17 -0.53
C GLY A 49 -13.06 -6.01 -1.02
N LEU A 50 -13.05 -4.89 -0.31
CA LEU A 50 -12.27 -3.70 -0.65
C LEU A 50 -10.77 -3.93 -0.37
N HIS A 51 -9.90 -3.29 -1.15
CA HIS A 51 -8.46 -3.41 -0.95
C HIS A 51 -8.00 -2.77 0.37
N GLU A 52 -7.08 -3.45 1.07
CA GLU A 52 -6.34 -2.95 2.24
C GLU A 52 -4.84 -3.05 1.98
N ASP A 53 -4.13 -1.93 2.12
CA ASP A 53 -2.68 -1.86 1.99
C ASP A 53 -2.02 -2.17 3.35
N LEU A 54 -1.36 -3.33 3.44
CA LEU A 54 -0.69 -3.78 4.66
C LEU A 54 0.64 -3.05 4.90
N GLU A 55 1.26 -2.51 3.86
CA GLU A 55 2.52 -1.77 3.94
C GLU A 55 2.28 -0.30 4.28
N PHE A 56 1.09 0.23 3.94
CA PHE A 56 0.68 1.61 4.23
C PHE A 56 -0.73 1.69 4.87
N PRO A 57 -0.91 1.18 6.11
CA PRO A 57 -2.23 1.04 6.71
C PRO A 57 -2.81 2.40 7.16
N PRO A 58 -4.15 2.56 7.26
CA PRO A 58 -4.79 3.82 7.70
C PRO A 58 -4.72 4.01 9.22
N THR A 59 -3.50 4.17 9.77
CA THR A 59 -3.24 4.30 11.20
C THR A 59 -2.39 5.54 11.49
N THR A 60 -2.25 5.90 12.77
CA THR A 60 -1.42 7.04 13.19
C THR A 60 0.07 6.85 12.93
N ARG A 61 0.56 5.62 12.67
CA ARG A 61 1.96 5.37 12.30
C ARG A 61 2.29 5.85 10.89
N THR A 62 1.30 5.88 10.02
CA THR A 62 1.41 6.25 8.60
C THR A 62 1.54 7.76 8.42
N LEU A 63 1.06 8.54 9.39
CA LEU A 63 1.17 9.99 9.41
C LEU A 63 2.34 10.43 10.28
N SER A 64 3.11 11.39 9.79
CA SER A 64 4.22 11.99 10.54
C SER A 64 3.76 12.87 11.71
N LYS A 65 2.51 13.36 11.69
CA LYS A 65 1.96 14.27 12.70
C LYS A 65 0.79 13.63 13.44
N LYS A 66 0.82 13.73 14.77
CA LYS A 66 -0.25 13.26 15.65
C LYS A 66 -1.41 14.26 15.66
N LYS A 67 -2.25 14.21 14.62
CA LYS A 67 -3.56 14.84 14.62
C LYS A 67 -4.64 13.77 14.82
N GLN A 68 -5.72 14.13 15.50
CA GLN A 68 -6.92 13.29 15.54
C GLN A 68 -7.56 13.35 14.15
N ILE A 69 -7.45 12.25 13.39
CA ILE A 69 -7.94 12.13 12.02
C ILE A 69 -8.73 10.83 11.93
N VAL A 70 -9.87 10.88 11.24
CA VAL A 70 -10.65 9.72 10.85
C VAL A 70 -10.30 9.40 9.40
N TRP A 71 -9.90 8.16 9.13
CA TRP A 71 -9.67 7.68 7.77
C TRP A 71 -11.01 7.27 7.16
N MET A 72 -11.30 7.77 5.97
CA MET A 72 -12.54 7.53 5.25
C MET A 72 -12.22 7.23 3.78
N ARG A 73 -12.98 6.32 3.16
CA ARG A 73 -12.92 6.13 1.71
C ARG A 73 -13.77 7.20 1.02
N PRO A 74 -13.56 7.50 -0.28
CA PRO A 74 -14.35 8.51 -0.99
C PRO A 74 -15.88 8.28 -0.92
N HIS A 75 -16.33 7.03 -0.95
CA HIS A 75 -17.75 6.68 -0.79
C HIS A 75 -18.31 6.93 0.62
N ASP A 76 -17.47 6.97 1.65
CA ASP A 76 -17.89 7.33 3.01
C ASP A 76 -18.00 8.86 3.15
N MET A 77 -17.30 9.62 2.30
CA MET A 77 -17.27 11.08 2.33
C MET A 77 -18.42 11.73 1.55
N CYS A 78 -18.80 11.16 0.41
CA CYS A 78 -19.89 11.67 -0.42
C CYS A 78 -20.59 10.57 -1.23
N GLY A 79 -21.83 10.83 -1.64
CA GLY A 79 -22.66 9.82 -2.32
C GLY A 79 -22.27 9.50 -3.76
N ARG A 80 -21.48 10.36 -4.42
CA ARG A 80 -21.06 10.19 -5.83
C ARG A 80 -19.61 10.67 -6.03
N PRO A 81 -18.62 9.94 -5.49
CA PRO A 81 -17.22 10.32 -5.68
C PRO A 81 -16.85 10.20 -7.16
N GLN A 82 -16.01 11.12 -7.63
CA GLN A 82 -15.46 11.10 -8.98
C GLN A 82 -13.95 11.08 -8.88
N PHE A 83 -13.29 10.22 -9.66
CA PHE A 83 -11.83 10.17 -9.69
C PHE A 83 -11.27 11.36 -10.48
N ARG A 84 -11.92 11.68 -11.61
CA ARG A 84 -11.67 12.88 -12.42
C ARG A 84 -12.98 13.52 -12.83
N ILE A 85 -12.98 14.85 -12.95
CA ILE A 85 -14.12 15.64 -13.41
C ILE A 85 -13.94 15.94 -14.90
N SER A 86 -12.70 16.25 -15.31
CA SER A 86 -12.37 16.51 -16.71
C SER A 86 -12.08 15.21 -17.46
N PRO A 87 -12.49 15.11 -18.74
CA PRO A 87 -12.22 13.92 -19.55
C PRO A 87 -10.72 13.58 -19.64
N PRO A 88 -10.35 12.31 -19.87
CA PRO A 88 -9.00 11.95 -20.30
C PRO A 88 -8.54 12.76 -21.52
N GLY A 89 -7.24 13.01 -21.64
CA GLY A 89 -6.66 13.82 -22.71
C GLY A 89 -6.79 15.33 -22.54
N THR A 90 -7.52 15.83 -21.53
CA THR A 90 -7.63 17.28 -21.27
C THR A 90 -6.77 17.72 -20.08
N PRO A 91 -6.31 18.99 -20.05
CA PRO A 91 -5.73 19.56 -18.84
C PRO A 91 -6.69 19.50 -17.66
N LEU A 92 -6.15 19.41 -16.44
CA LEU A 92 -7.01 19.50 -15.25
C LEU A 92 -7.45 20.95 -15.02
N THR A 93 -8.65 21.09 -14.49
CA THR A 93 -9.17 22.40 -14.07
C THR A 93 -8.66 22.75 -12.66
N ALA A 94 -8.72 24.04 -12.30
CA ALA A 94 -8.36 24.48 -10.95
C ALA A 94 -9.16 23.77 -9.84
N ARG A 95 -10.37 23.26 -10.14
CA ARG A 95 -11.21 22.50 -9.21
C ARG A 95 -10.68 21.08 -8.92
N GLU A 96 -9.84 20.55 -9.80
CA GLU A 96 -9.24 19.22 -9.66
C GLU A 96 -7.83 19.28 -9.06
N LEU A 97 -7.25 20.48 -8.96
CA LEU A 97 -5.98 20.68 -8.30
C LEU A 97 -6.17 20.68 -6.78
N PRO A 98 -5.26 20.06 -6.01
CA PRO A 98 -5.33 20.11 -4.56
C PRO A 98 -5.30 21.54 -4.06
N GLU A 99 -6.28 21.91 -3.22
CA GLU A 99 -6.19 23.15 -2.48
C GLU A 99 -5.07 23.05 -1.44
N PRO A 100 -4.26 24.10 -1.23
CA PRO A 100 -3.24 24.13 -0.18
C PRO A 100 -3.93 24.21 1.19
N VAL A 101 -4.42 23.06 1.69
CA VAL A 101 -5.04 22.96 3.01
C VAL A 101 -4.04 22.30 3.97
N GLY A 102 -3.47 23.09 4.87
CA GLY A 102 -2.56 22.62 5.90
C GLY A 102 -1.08 22.55 5.46
N PRO A 103 -0.25 21.71 6.11
CA PRO A 103 1.20 21.69 5.92
C PRO A 103 1.61 20.86 4.68
N GLY A 104 0.96 21.10 3.54
CA GLY A 104 1.35 20.49 2.27
C GLY A 104 2.73 20.99 1.82
N ASP A 105 3.38 20.25 0.92
CA ASP A 105 4.65 20.64 0.31
C ASP A 105 4.38 21.59 -0.87
N PRO A 106 4.80 22.88 -0.80
CA PRO A 106 4.58 23.83 -1.90
C PRO A 106 5.27 23.43 -3.20
N SER A 107 6.42 22.75 -3.11
CA SER A 107 7.16 22.32 -4.30
C SER A 107 6.42 21.21 -5.04
N LEU A 108 5.79 20.29 -4.29
CA LEU A 108 4.93 19.26 -4.84
C LEU A 108 3.69 19.87 -5.52
N LEU A 109 3.03 20.84 -4.87
CA LEU A 109 1.86 21.51 -5.45
C LEU A 109 2.20 22.24 -6.75
N ALA A 110 3.35 22.92 -6.81
CA ALA A 110 3.81 23.57 -8.03
C ALA A 110 4.06 22.54 -9.16
N ALA A 111 4.71 21.41 -8.84
CA ALA A 111 4.96 20.34 -9.79
C ALA A 111 3.66 19.72 -10.33
N LEU A 112 2.67 19.48 -9.46
CA LEU A 112 1.34 19.01 -9.86
C LEU A 112 0.61 20.03 -10.75
N GLY A 113 0.73 21.33 -10.43
CA GLY A 113 0.23 22.41 -11.27
C GLY A 113 0.84 22.37 -12.68
N CYS A 114 2.16 22.23 -12.79
CA CYS A 114 2.83 22.06 -14.09
C CYS A 114 2.38 20.79 -14.83
N LEU A 115 2.33 19.65 -14.15
CA LEU A 115 1.93 18.36 -14.73
C LEU A 115 0.50 18.41 -15.26
N SER A 116 -0.39 19.13 -14.58
CA SER A 116 -1.80 19.26 -14.97
C SER A 116 -2.03 19.89 -16.34
N GLN A 117 -1.05 20.67 -16.82
CA GLN A 117 -1.08 21.33 -18.13
C GLN A 117 -0.51 20.45 -19.26
N LEU A 118 -0.06 19.24 -18.94
CA LEU A 118 0.59 18.31 -19.87
C LEU A 118 -0.18 16.97 -19.92
N PRO A 119 -1.34 16.89 -20.61
CA PRO A 119 -2.26 15.75 -20.51
C PRO A 119 -1.62 14.39 -20.82
N ARG A 120 -0.77 14.34 -21.84
CA ARG A 120 -0.04 13.12 -22.24
C ARG A 120 0.95 12.64 -21.18
N LEU A 121 1.55 13.55 -20.42
CA LEU A 121 2.45 13.19 -19.33
C LEU A 121 1.65 12.79 -18.09
N LEU A 122 0.56 13.51 -17.81
CA LEU A 122 -0.35 13.21 -16.72
C LEU A 122 -0.92 11.79 -16.83
N GLU A 123 -1.34 11.34 -18.01
CA GLU A 123 -1.86 9.98 -18.24
C GLU A 123 -0.85 8.85 -17.94
N ARG A 124 0.45 9.16 -17.93
CA ARG A 124 1.49 8.21 -17.54
C ARG A 124 1.67 8.12 -16.02
N VAL A 125 1.27 9.15 -15.29
CA VAL A 125 1.34 9.22 -13.83
C VAL A 125 0.01 8.77 -13.21
N VAL A 126 -1.10 9.10 -13.85
CA VAL A 126 -2.46 8.79 -13.43
C VAL A 126 -3.17 8.07 -14.58
N PRO A 127 -3.25 6.73 -14.55
CA PRO A 127 -3.93 5.96 -15.58
C PRO A 127 -5.40 6.38 -15.76
N PRO A 128 -5.87 6.65 -17.00
CA PRO A 128 -7.21 7.20 -17.25
C PRO A 128 -8.39 6.25 -16.94
N GLU A 129 -8.13 4.97 -16.70
CA GLU A 129 -9.12 3.92 -16.45
C GLU A 129 -9.59 3.87 -14.99
N GLN A 130 -8.98 4.67 -14.11
CA GLN A 130 -9.36 4.72 -12.70
C GLN A 130 -10.72 5.40 -12.51
N THR A 131 -11.68 4.66 -11.96
CA THR A 131 -13.04 5.12 -11.66
C THR A 131 -13.55 4.56 -10.33
N PHE A 132 -14.58 5.19 -9.78
CA PHE A 132 -15.36 4.71 -8.62
C PHE A 132 -16.64 3.97 -9.03
N ASP A 133 -16.93 3.86 -10.33
CA ASP A 133 -18.09 3.13 -10.81
C ASP A 133 -17.92 1.63 -10.55
N THR A 134 -18.99 1.00 -10.04
CA THR A 134 -19.02 -0.43 -9.66
C THR A 134 -19.22 -1.37 -10.84
N SER A 135 -19.26 -0.86 -12.08
CA SER A 135 -19.64 -1.60 -13.29
C SER A 135 -18.45 -2.06 -14.15
N ASN A 136 -17.33 -2.46 -13.55
CA ASN A 136 -16.23 -3.14 -14.25
C ASN A 136 -16.20 -4.62 -13.92
#